data_AF-A0A0C3JUC4-F1
#
_entry.id   AF-A0A0C3JUC4-F1
#
_cell.length_a   1.000
_cell.length_b   1.000
_cell.length_c   1.000
_cell.angle_alpha   90.00
_cell.angle_beta   90.00
_cell.angle_gamma   90.00
#
_symmetry.space_group_name_H-M   'P 1'
#
loop_
_entity.id
_entity.type
_entity.pdbx_description
1 polymer ?
#
loop_
_entity_poly.entity_id
_entity_poly.type
_entity_poly.pdbx_seq_one_letter_code
_entity_poly.pdbx_strand_id
1 'polypeptide(L)'
;MHFLETPFLLFTLLAFPFFVRSQCTLKIPNNPLTAAGLATPFELSGCNQLDFADQGVFVEANIFDPATGNIQIYSPLVINAGMTSTANNTNHSKSGGSAGFFIPPITPTVPNGAVVALWFGSNADTLTLTGDTNTCVNGLDNSVFGQFAYCNAPAWFTAVNGAVANGLVKVPAPGTGLNGQACPTTRDFRIVDQDQSDNVVTTYLLINNDTLAQHTPENAQANPNAEVLSNASDNALLNEFIQPTLKCTPYQNACATCSTGQSPALSTNVSELQGAFYPPAGGPALVPLNDPMVLVNGNESLDKVNLYRAGVGQPTADQNNASGTTYCHQFAQSGIFIASNEQAFTQVTSPAADQATNLFTFLAMRFSASFGPAPGMSFYFDAVAASGP
;
A
#
# COMPACT_ATOMS: atom_id res chain seq x y z
N MET A 1 25.42 -46.59 50.25
CA MET A 1 25.60 -46.70 48.78
C MET A 1 24.46 -45.92 48.16
N HIS A 2 24.50 -44.58 48.14
CA HIS A 2 24.94 -43.76 46.99
C HIS A 2 24.47 -44.31 45.64
N PHE A 3 23.30 -43.84 45.20
CA PHE A 3 22.98 -43.70 43.78
C PHE A 3 22.57 -42.24 43.56
N LEU A 4 23.32 -41.58 42.67
CA LEU A 4 23.07 -40.23 42.16
C LEU A 4 21.80 -40.27 41.30
N GLU A 5 20.87 -39.35 41.54
CA GLU A 5 19.87 -38.97 40.53
C GLU A 5 20.29 -37.63 39.92
N THR A 6 20.70 -37.68 38.66
CA THR A 6 20.89 -36.52 37.78
C THR A 6 19.52 -36.00 37.32
N PRO A 7 19.22 -34.70 37.45
CA PRO A 7 18.02 -34.14 36.83
C PRO A 7 18.23 -34.05 35.32
N PHE A 8 17.34 -34.71 34.58
CA PHE A 8 17.24 -34.62 33.14
C PHE A 8 16.76 -33.20 32.78
N LEU A 9 17.66 -32.33 32.32
CA LEU A 9 17.27 -31.07 31.70
C LEU A 9 16.59 -31.40 30.37
N LEU A 10 15.27 -31.26 30.32
CA LEU A 10 14.51 -31.28 29.09
C LEU A 10 14.82 -29.97 28.35
N PHE A 11 15.75 -30.01 27.39
CA PHE A 11 15.92 -28.93 26.42
C PHE A 11 14.70 -28.99 25.48
N THR A 12 13.67 -28.19 25.78
CA THR A 12 12.64 -27.86 24.81
C THR A 12 13.33 -27.06 23.70
N LEU A 13 13.65 -27.70 22.57
CA LEU A 13 13.91 -26.97 21.34
C LEU A 13 12.63 -26.18 21.04
N LEU A 14 12.66 -24.88 21.31
CA LEU A 14 11.79 -23.93 20.64
C LEU A 14 12.11 -24.03 19.16
N ALA A 15 11.36 -24.87 18.44
CA ALA A 15 11.24 -24.75 17.00
C ALA A 15 10.62 -23.38 16.74
N PHE A 16 11.47 -22.39 16.44
CA PHE A 16 11.01 -21.20 15.75
C PHE A 16 10.40 -21.69 14.44
N PRO A 17 9.11 -21.41 14.17
CA PRO A 17 8.57 -21.66 12.85
C PRO A 17 9.44 -20.88 11.87
N PHE A 18 10.15 -21.59 11.00
CA PHE A 18 10.70 -20.99 9.80
C PHE A 18 9.48 -20.60 8.96
N PHE A 19 9.07 -19.34 9.04
CA PHE A 19 8.15 -18.77 8.06
C PHE A 19 8.81 -18.93 6.69
N VAL A 20 8.13 -19.65 5.80
CA VAL A 20 8.50 -19.66 4.39
C VAL A 20 8.16 -18.26 3.90
N ARG A 21 9.18 -17.48 3.50
CA ARG A 21 8.95 -16.15 2.94
C ARG A 21 8.05 -16.28 1.73
N SER A 22 6.86 -15.69 1.75
CA SER A 22 6.00 -15.63 0.57
C SER A 22 6.67 -14.70 -0.45
N GLN A 23 7.21 -15.30 -1.51
CA GLN A 23 7.88 -14.57 -2.59
C GLN A 23 6.95 -14.50 -3.79
N CYS A 24 6.26 -13.36 -3.90
CA CYS A 24 5.37 -13.10 -5.01
C CYS A 24 6.14 -12.64 -6.24
N THR A 25 5.75 -13.15 -7.41
CA THR A 25 6.22 -12.65 -8.70
C THR A 25 5.03 -12.16 -9.51
N LEU A 26 5.02 -10.88 -9.86
CA LEU A 26 3.99 -10.26 -10.67
C LEU A 26 4.52 -9.99 -12.09
N LYS A 27 3.85 -10.55 -13.08
CA LYS A 27 4.16 -10.34 -14.48
C LYS A 27 3.41 -9.12 -15.01
N ILE A 28 4.17 -8.09 -15.33
CA ILE A 28 3.71 -6.84 -15.92
C ILE A 28 3.34 -7.06 -17.40
N PRO A 29 2.13 -6.67 -17.84
CA PRO A 29 1.72 -6.81 -19.23
C PRO A 29 2.52 -5.88 -20.15
N ASN A 30 2.57 -6.22 -21.43
CA ASN A 30 3.23 -5.38 -22.43
C ASN A 30 2.59 -3.99 -22.51
N ASN A 31 3.42 -2.95 -22.65
CA ASN A 31 3.01 -1.55 -22.71
C ASN A 31 2.15 -1.14 -21.49
N PRO A 32 2.64 -1.35 -20.25
CA PRO A 32 1.84 -1.25 -19.03
C PRO A 32 1.32 0.17 -18.74
N LEU A 33 1.85 1.18 -19.42
CA LEU A 33 1.47 2.59 -19.30
C LEU A 33 0.42 3.04 -20.34
N THR A 34 -0.16 2.11 -21.10
CA THR A 34 -1.18 2.38 -22.12
C THR A 34 -2.55 1.88 -21.69
N ALA A 35 -3.63 2.36 -22.31
CA ALA A 35 -4.99 1.89 -22.02
C ALA A 35 -5.12 0.36 -22.17
N ALA A 36 -4.51 -0.23 -23.19
CA ALA A 36 -4.52 -1.67 -23.41
C ALA A 36 -3.70 -2.44 -22.35
N GLY A 37 -2.53 -1.91 -21.97
CA GLY A 37 -1.69 -2.50 -20.92
C GLY A 37 -2.38 -2.47 -19.56
N LEU A 38 -2.97 -1.34 -19.18
CA LEU A 38 -3.74 -1.19 -17.94
C LEU A 38 -4.96 -2.13 -17.88
N ALA A 39 -5.65 -2.33 -19.01
CA ALA A 39 -6.79 -3.25 -19.09
C ALA A 39 -6.41 -4.73 -19.19
N THR A 40 -5.12 -5.05 -19.33
CA THR A 40 -4.63 -6.42 -19.34
C THR A 40 -4.36 -6.87 -17.90
N PRO A 41 -4.89 -8.01 -17.45
CA PRO A 41 -4.62 -8.51 -16.11
C PRO A 41 -3.12 -8.72 -15.85
N PHE A 42 -2.68 -8.37 -14.64
CA PHE A 42 -1.33 -8.60 -14.16
C PHE A 42 -1.30 -10.00 -13.52
N GLU A 43 -0.41 -10.87 -13.99
CA GLU A 43 -0.43 -12.29 -13.61
C GLU A 43 0.50 -12.53 -12.41
N LEU A 44 -0.08 -12.98 -11.29
CA LEU A 44 0.61 -13.34 -10.07
C LEU A 44 1.03 -14.81 -10.09
N SER A 45 2.24 -15.09 -9.65
CA SER A 45 2.80 -16.43 -9.45
C SER A 45 3.66 -16.46 -8.19
N GLY A 46 3.90 -17.65 -7.63
CA GLY A 46 4.59 -17.80 -6.33
C GLY A 46 3.72 -17.49 -5.11
N CYS A 47 2.61 -16.77 -5.34
CA CYS A 47 1.59 -16.41 -4.37
C CYS A 47 0.19 -16.76 -4.90
N ASN A 48 -0.81 -16.74 -4.01
CA ASN A 48 -2.20 -16.97 -4.33
C ASN A 48 -3.05 -15.72 -4.05
N GLN A 49 -3.51 -15.04 -5.11
CA GLN A 49 -4.36 -13.85 -5.02
C GLN A 49 -5.75 -14.13 -4.42
N LEU A 50 -6.19 -15.39 -4.33
CA LEU A 50 -7.41 -15.77 -3.62
C LEU A 50 -7.17 -15.86 -2.09
N ASP A 51 -5.92 -16.01 -1.67
CA ASP A 51 -5.46 -15.96 -0.27
C ASP A 51 -4.85 -14.58 0.02
N PHE A 52 -5.66 -13.55 -0.24
CA PHE A 52 -5.18 -12.17 -0.34
C PHE A 52 -4.77 -11.56 0.99
N ALA A 53 -5.31 -12.06 2.12
CA ALA A 53 -4.94 -11.59 3.46
C ALA A 53 -3.42 -11.64 3.67
N ASP A 54 -2.79 -12.74 3.25
CA ASP A 54 -1.35 -12.99 3.45
C ASP A 54 -0.53 -12.88 2.15
N GLN A 55 -1.19 -12.92 0.98
CA GLN A 55 -0.50 -13.06 -0.31
C GLN A 55 -0.97 -12.10 -1.40
N GLY A 56 -1.88 -11.18 -1.07
CA GLY A 56 -2.45 -10.25 -2.02
C GLY A 56 -1.40 -9.34 -2.65
N VAL A 57 -1.55 -9.06 -3.95
CA VAL A 57 -0.80 -8.03 -4.67
C VAL A 57 -1.78 -7.06 -5.31
N PHE A 58 -1.46 -5.77 -5.27
CA PHE A 58 -2.32 -4.67 -5.68
C PHE A 58 -1.57 -3.73 -6.62
N VAL A 59 -2.28 -3.19 -7.61
CA VAL A 59 -1.72 -2.24 -8.58
C VAL A 59 -2.61 -1.00 -8.64
N GLU A 60 -1.98 0.16 -8.55
CA GLU A 60 -2.62 1.46 -8.71
C GLU A 60 -1.96 2.24 -9.85
N ALA A 61 -2.77 2.77 -10.75
CA ALA A 61 -2.35 3.56 -11.89
C ALA A 61 -2.89 4.98 -11.78
N ASN A 62 -2.01 5.96 -11.97
CA ASN A 62 -2.40 7.37 -12.01
C ASN A 62 -2.13 7.93 -13.40
N ILE A 63 -3.19 8.41 -14.03
CA ILE A 63 -3.21 8.94 -15.38
C ILE A 63 -3.33 10.45 -15.28
N PHE A 64 -2.24 11.16 -15.55
CA PHE A 64 -2.22 12.62 -15.57
C PHE A 64 -2.34 13.14 -17.00
N ASP A 65 -3.34 13.98 -17.24
CA ASP A 65 -3.52 14.68 -18.51
C ASP A 65 -2.89 16.09 -18.45
N PRO A 66 -1.72 16.32 -19.09
CA PRO A 66 -1.05 17.61 -19.06
C PRO A 66 -1.80 18.71 -19.82
N ALA A 67 -2.77 18.37 -20.68
CA ALA A 67 -3.55 19.37 -21.42
C ALA A 67 -4.65 20.00 -20.54
N THR A 68 -5.20 19.24 -19.58
CA THR A 68 -6.33 19.67 -18.76
C THR A 68 -6.00 19.82 -17.28
N GLY A 69 -4.91 19.23 -16.80
CA GLY A 69 -4.61 19.14 -15.37
C GLY A 69 -5.36 18.01 -14.66
N ASN A 70 -6.13 17.19 -15.38
CA ASN A 70 -6.90 16.14 -14.75
C ASN A 70 -6.01 14.97 -14.33
N ILE A 71 -6.28 14.45 -13.14
CA ILE A 71 -5.69 13.20 -12.65
C ILE A 71 -6.81 12.18 -12.46
N GLN A 72 -6.66 11.03 -13.08
CA GLN A 72 -7.58 9.89 -12.98
C GLN A 72 -6.85 8.68 -12.39
N ILE A 73 -7.54 7.96 -11.54
CA ILE A 73 -7.05 6.75 -10.89
C ILE A 73 -7.68 5.53 -11.57
N TYR A 74 -6.88 4.50 -11.73
CA TYR A 74 -7.31 3.22 -12.27
C TYR A 74 -6.57 2.12 -11.53
N SER A 75 -7.24 1.02 -11.23
CA SER A 75 -6.68 -0.10 -10.48
C SER A 75 -6.63 -1.32 -11.40
N PRO A 76 -5.50 -1.58 -12.09
CA PRO A 76 -5.34 -2.78 -12.91
C PRO A 76 -5.63 -4.04 -12.10
N LEU A 77 -6.28 -5.02 -12.73
CA LEU A 77 -6.65 -6.26 -12.04
C LEU A 77 -5.44 -7.17 -11.91
N VAL A 78 -5.17 -7.66 -10.70
CA VAL A 78 -4.24 -8.75 -10.45
C VAL A 78 -5.01 -10.07 -10.43
N ILE A 79 -4.48 -11.09 -11.11
CA ILE A 79 -5.06 -12.44 -11.16
C ILE A 79 -3.98 -13.48 -10.88
N ASN A 80 -4.36 -14.68 -10.44
CA ASN A 80 -3.43 -15.80 -10.45
C ASN A 80 -3.12 -16.20 -11.89
N ALA A 81 -1.85 -16.53 -12.16
CA ALA A 81 -1.43 -17.11 -13.43
C ALA A 81 -2.25 -18.37 -13.73
N GLY A 82 -2.82 -18.42 -14.94
CA GLY A 82 -3.68 -19.52 -15.38
C GLY A 82 -5.17 -19.39 -15.02
N MET A 83 -5.60 -18.29 -14.37
CA MET A 83 -7.03 -18.00 -14.23
C MET A 83 -7.71 -17.82 -15.59
N THR A 84 -8.99 -18.19 -15.65
CA THR A 84 -9.79 -18.11 -16.89
C THR A 84 -10.75 -16.93 -16.86
N SER A 85 -10.82 -16.18 -17.96
CA SER A 85 -11.78 -15.08 -18.10
C SER A 85 -13.22 -15.58 -18.13
N THR A 86 -14.12 -14.93 -17.41
CA THR A 86 -15.56 -15.23 -17.44
C THR A 86 -16.21 -14.91 -18.79
N ALA A 87 -15.63 -14.01 -19.59
CA ALA A 87 -16.14 -13.70 -20.93
C ALA A 87 -16.05 -14.90 -21.90
N ASN A 88 -15.10 -15.81 -21.66
CA ASN A 88 -14.90 -17.01 -22.47
C ASN A 88 -15.69 -18.21 -21.93
N ASN A 89 -16.51 -18.02 -20.89
CA ASN A 89 -17.15 -19.11 -20.17
C ASN A 89 -18.68 -19.16 -20.39
N THR A 90 -19.12 -19.73 -21.52
CA THR A 90 -20.56 -19.93 -21.82
C THR A 90 -21.19 -21.10 -21.04
N ASN A 91 -20.40 -21.83 -20.25
CA ASN A 91 -20.86 -22.91 -19.40
C ASN A 91 -20.03 -22.88 -18.12
N HIS A 92 -20.57 -22.32 -17.02
CA HIS A 92 -20.08 -22.40 -15.62
C HIS A 92 -19.91 -23.86 -15.12
N SER A 93 -19.48 -24.78 -15.97
CA SER A 93 -18.90 -26.05 -15.61
C SER A 93 -17.59 -25.73 -14.90
N LYS A 94 -17.45 -26.26 -13.69
CA LYS A 94 -16.30 -26.17 -12.77
C LYS A 94 -15.01 -26.80 -13.34
N SER A 95 -14.65 -26.44 -14.57
CA SER A 95 -13.56 -27.04 -15.36
C SER A 95 -12.48 -26.02 -15.73
N GLY A 96 -12.57 -24.78 -15.24
CA GLY A 96 -11.39 -23.90 -15.16
C GLY A 96 -10.46 -24.49 -14.09
N GLY A 97 -9.16 -24.58 -14.38
CA GLY A 97 -8.19 -25.17 -13.46
C GLY A 97 -8.23 -24.57 -12.05
N SER A 98 -7.54 -25.18 -11.11
CA SER A 98 -7.45 -24.79 -9.69
C SER A 98 -7.05 -23.34 -9.40
N ALA A 99 -6.74 -22.54 -10.42
CA ALA A 99 -6.35 -21.14 -10.31
C ALA A 99 -7.54 -20.17 -10.13
N GLY A 100 -8.76 -20.51 -10.56
CA GLY A 100 -9.97 -19.66 -10.45
C GLY A 100 -10.35 -18.90 -11.73
N PHE A 101 -11.24 -17.92 -11.60
CA PHE A 101 -11.80 -17.11 -12.69
C PHE A 101 -11.57 -15.61 -12.46
N PHE A 102 -11.76 -14.81 -13.51
CA PHE A 102 -11.80 -13.36 -13.37
C PHE A 102 -12.78 -12.67 -14.34
N ILE A 103 -13.38 -11.57 -13.89
CA ILE A 103 -14.15 -10.66 -14.75
C ILE A 103 -13.17 -9.77 -15.54
N PRO A 104 -13.28 -9.68 -16.89
CA PRO A 104 -12.41 -8.82 -17.68
C PRO A 104 -12.34 -7.38 -17.14
N PRO A 105 -11.14 -6.78 -17.04
CA PRO A 105 -11.02 -5.39 -16.64
C PRO A 105 -11.74 -4.43 -17.60
N ILE A 106 -12.31 -3.35 -17.07
CA ILE A 106 -12.80 -2.25 -17.91
C ILE A 106 -11.60 -1.51 -18.52
N THR A 107 -11.70 -1.05 -19.76
CA THR A 107 -10.61 -0.32 -20.40
C THR A 107 -10.60 1.15 -19.94
N PRO A 108 -9.50 1.68 -19.38
CA PRO A 108 -9.43 3.09 -19.01
C PRO A 108 -9.34 3.99 -20.24
N THR A 109 -9.78 5.24 -20.07
CA THR A 109 -9.47 6.29 -21.05
C THR A 109 -8.11 6.88 -20.71
N VAL A 110 -7.16 6.77 -21.64
CA VAL A 110 -5.84 7.41 -21.53
C VAL A 110 -5.74 8.49 -22.61
N PRO A 111 -5.82 9.79 -22.26
CA PRO A 111 -5.69 10.88 -23.22
C PRO A 111 -4.35 10.84 -23.96
N ASN A 112 -4.32 11.37 -25.18
CA ASN A 112 -3.08 11.48 -25.92
C ASN A 112 -2.10 12.41 -25.19
N GLY A 113 -0.86 11.95 -24.99
CA GLY A 113 0.15 12.70 -24.23
C GLY A 113 -0.02 12.63 -22.71
N ALA A 114 -0.96 11.83 -22.19
CA ALA A 114 -1.06 11.59 -20.76
C ALA A 114 0.21 10.93 -20.21
N VAL A 115 0.59 11.32 -18.99
CA VAL A 115 1.68 10.70 -18.24
C VAL A 115 1.07 9.69 -17.27
N VAL A 116 1.41 8.42 -17.44
CA VAL A 116 0.88 7.32 -16.62
C VAL A 116 1.99 6.77 -15.74
N ALA A 117 1.71 6.55 -14.46
CA ALA A 117 2.58 5.84 -13.54
C ALA A 117 1.81 4.74 -12.81
N LEU A 118 2.56 3.72 -12.36
CA LEU A 118 2.06 2.58 -11.61
C LEU A 118 2.75 2.52 -10.26
N TRP A 119 2.01 2.12 -9.23
CA TRP A 119 2.51 1.72 -7.93
C TRP A 119 1.98 0.34 -7.60
N PHE A 120 2.79 -0.41 -6.86
CA PHE A 120 2.51 -1.79 -6.48
C PHE A 120 2.62 -1.90 -4.97
N GLY A 121 1.68 -2.64 -4.39
CA GLY A 121 1.71 -3.04 -3.00
C GLY A 121 1.44 -4.53 -2.86
N SER A 122 1.89 -5.12 -1.76
CA SER A 122 1.65 -6.54 -1.47
C SER A 122 1.46 -6.75 0.02
N ASN A 123 0.61 -7.70 0.38
CA ASN A 123 0.49 -8.22 1.74
C ASN A 123 1.49 -9.37 2.01
N ALA A 124 2.26 -9.80 1.01
CA ALA A 124 3.31 -10.81 1.16
C ALA A 124 4.67 -10.17 1.48
N ASP A 125 5.62 -10.95 2.01
CA ASP A 125 6.96 -10.44 2.37
C ASP A 125 7.67 -9.68 1.24
N THR A 126 7.60 -10.21 0.02
CA THR A 126 8.31 -9.64 -1.12
C THR A 126 7.54 -9.74 -2.42
N LEU A 127 7.63 -8.68 -3.22
CA LEU A 127 7.12 -8.58 -4.57
C LEU A 127 8.27 -8.41 -5.56
N THR A 128 8.39 -9.34 -6.51
CA THR A 128 9.30 -9.25 -7.65
C THR A 128 8.52 -8.97 -8.93
N LEU A 129 8.93 -7.96 -9.71
CA LEU A 129 8.32 -7.63 -11.00
C LEU A 129 9.03 -8.35 -12.16
N THR A 130 8.26 -8.89 -13.10
CA THR A 130 8.75 -9.53 -14.33
C THR A 130 7.93 -9.08 -15.55
N GLY A 131 8.28 -9.51 -16.77
CA GLY A 131 7.59 -9.06 -17.99
C GLY A 131 8.11 -7.70 -18.47
N ASP A 132 7.22 -6.79 -18.88
CA ASP A 132 7.61 -5.46 -19.38
C ASP A 132 7.91 -4.50 -18.22
N THR A 133 9.13 -4.62 -17.68
CA THR A 133 9.60 -3.87 -16.52
C THR A 133 10.49 -2.67 -16.87
N ASN A 134 10.57 -2.30 -18.15
CA ASN A 134 11.51 -1.30 -18.66
C ASN A 134 11.37 0.09 -17.99
N THR A 135 10.19 0.42 -17.50
CA THR A 135 9.88 1.69 -16.83
C THR A 135 9.76 1.53 -15.31
N CYS A 136 10.06 0.36 -14.78
CA CYS A 136 9.80 -0.03 -13.40
C CYS A 136 11.07 -0.05 -12.55
N VAL A 137 10.90 0.28 -11.28
CA VAL A 137 11.92 0.17 -10.24
C VAL A 137 11.32 -0.63 -9.09
N ASN A 138 11.93 -1.76 -8.80
CA ASN A 138 11.49 -2.69 -7.77
C ASN A 138 12.50 -2.81 -6.61
N GLY A 139 13.62 -2.08 -6.68
CA GLY A 139 14.67 -2.11 -5.68
C GLY A 139 16.01 -1.66 -6.25
N LEU A 140 17.10 -2.09 -5.59
CA LEU A 140 18.47 -1.89 -6.06
C LEU A 140 19.09 -3.26 -6.36
N ASP A 141 19.47 -3.48 -7.61
CA ASP A 141 20.01 -4.76 -8.11
C ASP A 141 19.12 -5.96 -7.70
N ASN A 142 19.67 -6.93 -6.97
CA ASN A 142 18.95 -8.11 -6.47
C ASN A 142 18.25 -7.87 -5.12
N SER A 143 18.13 -6.63 -4.67
CA SER A 143 17.51 -6.25 -3.40
C SER A 143 16.24 -5.47 -3.65
N VAL A 144 15.11 -6.18 -3.70
CA VAL A 144 13.78 -5.57 -3.85
C VAL A 144 13.43 -4.68 -2.66
N PHE A 145 12.48 -3.78 -2.84
CA PHE A 145 11.97 -2.95 -1.74
C PHE A 145 11.16 -3.74 -0.72
N GLY A 146 10.78 -5.00 -0.99
CA GLY A 146 9.86 -5.77 -0.15
C GLY A 146 8.49 -5.78 -0.79
N GLN A 147 7.51 -5.21 -0.11
CA GLN A 147 6.10 -5.10 -0.53
C GLN A 147 5.84 -4.05 -1.63
N PHE A 148 6.80 -3.17 -1.92
CA PHE A 148 6.61 -1.99 -2.77
C PHE A 148 7.34 -2.09 -4.12
N ALA A 149 6.75 -1.48 -5.15
CA ALA A 149 7.44 -1.15 -6.40
C ALA A 149 6.71 0.00 -7.13
N TYR A 150 7.31 0.52 -8.19
CA TYR A 150 6.64 1.49 -9.06
C TYR A 150 7.12 1.42 -10.51
N CYS A 151 6.34 1.97 -11.44
CA CYS A 151 6.75 2.26 -12.80
C CYS A 151 6.46 3.72 -13.16
N ASN A 152 7.45 4.42 -13.74
CA ASN A 152 7.34 5.79 -14.26
C ASN A 152 6.93 6.89 -13.24
N ALA A 153 6.95 6.60 -11.93
CA ALA A 153 6.57 7.56 -10.89
C ALA A 153 7.35 8.90 -10.94
N PRO A 154 8.68 8.94 -11.12
CA PRO A 154 9.41 10.22 -11.17
C PRO A 154 8.97 11.15 -12.30
N ALA A 155 8.66 10.59 -13.48
CA ALA A 155 8.17 11.36 -14.62
C ALA A 155 6.77 11.92 -14.34
N TRP A 156 5.91 11.12 -13.70
CA TRP A 156 4.58 11.54 -13.29
C TRP A 156 4.63 12.68 -12.27
N PHE A 157 5.43 12.56 -11.20
CA PHE A 157 5.59 13.63 -10.21
C PHE A 157 6.16 14.90 -10.83
N THR A 158 7.13 14.78 -11.74
CA THR A 158 7.68 15.93 -12.47
C THR A 158 6.61 16.67 -13.26
N ALA A 159 5.79 15.92 -14.01
CA ALA A 159 4.72 16.49 -14.83
C ALA A 159 3.64 17.18 -13.98
N VAL A 160 3.19 16.52 -12.91
CA VAL A 160 2.16 17.07 -12.01
C VAL A 160 2.68 18.28 -11.25
N ASN A 161 3.89 18.23 -10.69
CA ASN A 161 4.48 19.38 -9.99
C ASN A 161 4.66 20.59 -10.93
N GLY A 162 5.06 20.36 -12.18
CA GLY A 162 5.10 21.41 -13.21
C GLY A 162 3.72 22.00 -13.48
N ALA A 163 2.68 21.18 -13.53
CA ALA A 163 1.30 21.63 -13.73
C ALA A 163 0.73 22.38 -12.51
N VAL A 164 1.10 21.99 -11.28
CA VAL A 164 0.76 22.75 -10.07
C VAL A 164 1.46 24.11 -10.07
N ALA A 165 2.75 24.16 -10.40
CA ALA A 165 3.51 25.40 -10.49
C ALA A 165 2.93 26.37 -11.53
N ASN A 166 2.36 25.84 -12.62
CA ASN A 166 1.68 26.61 -13.66
C ASN A 166 0.19 26.90 -13.35
N GLY A 167 -0.32 26.48 -12.19
CA GLY A 167 -1.70 26.73 -11.75
C GLY A 167 -2.76 25.87 -12.45
N LEU A 168 -2.36 24.86 -13.22
CA LEU A 168 -3.25 23.96 -13.95
C LEU A 168 -3.85 22.90 -13.02
N VAL A 169 -3.04 22.35 -12.11
CA VAL A 169 -3.48 21.43 -11.04
C VAL A 169 -3.61 22.20 -9.74
N LYS A 170 -4.72 22.01 -9.02
CA LYS A 170 -4.92 22.57 -7.68
C LYS A 170 -4.91 21.46 -6.65
N VAL A 171 -3.87 21.46 -5.81
CA VAL A 171 -3.79 20.58 -4.64
C VAL A 171 -4.55 21.25 -3.50
N PRO A 172 -5.62 20.65 -2.96
CA PRO A 172 -6.34 21.23 -1.83
C PRO A 172 -5.52 21.12 -0.54
N ALA A 173 -5.70 22.06 0.39
CA ALA A 173 -5.12 21.95 1.72
C ALA A 173 -5.80 20.80 2.50
N PRO A 174 -5.07 20.05 3.35
CA PRO A 174 -5.64 18.99 4.19
C PRO A 174 -6.79 19.45 5.11
N GLY A 175 -6.77 20.73 5.48
CA GLY A 175 -7.78 21.35 6.34
C GLY A 175 -7.51 21.18 7.83
N THR A 176 -8.54 21.47 8.63
CA THR A 176 -8.51 21.41 10.10
C THR A 176 -9.55 20.39 10.56
N GLY A 177 -9.10 19.41 11.33
CA GLY A 177 -9.94 18.37 11.89
C GLY A 177 -10.44 18.70 13.29
N LEU A 178 -10.78 17.64 14.02
CA LEU A 178 -11.28 17.67 15.39
C LEU A 178 -10.35 18.48 16.31
N ASN A 179 -10.95 19.23 17.26
CA ASN A 179 -10.24 20.04 18.25
C ASN A 179 -9.28 21.10 17.66
N GLY A 180 -9.47 21.51 16.41
CA GLY A 180 -8.65 22.53 15.75
C GLY A 180 -7.29 22.02 15.29
N GLN A 181 -7.04 20.71 15.33
CA GLN A 181 -5.79 20.12 14.87
C GLN A 181 -5.72 20.13 13.34
N ALA A 182 -4.54 20.39 12.76
CA ALA A 182 -4.34 20.25 11.32
C ALA A 182 -4.57 18.78 10.91
N CYS A 183 -5.32 18.57 9.83
CA CYS A 183 -5.54 17.26 9.25
C CYS A 183 -4.19 16.66 8.84
N PRO A 184 -3.89 15.43 9.28
CA PRO A 184 -2.58 14.84 9.03
C PRO A 184 -2.46 14.38 7.56
N THR A 185 -1.20 14.21 7.14
CA THR A 185 -0.79 13.68 5.83
C THR A 185 0.12 12.46 6.00
N THR A 186 0.45 11.71 4.96
CA THR A 186 1.40 10.59 5.02
C THR A 186 2.82 11.06 5.31
N ARG A 187 3.11 12.36 5.21
CA ARG A 187 4.38 12.94 5.64
C ARG A 187 4.31 13.46 7.08
N ASP A 188 3.35 13.02 7.87
CA ASP A 188 3.17 13.44 9.25
C ASP A 188 3.61 12.37 10.25
N PHE A 189 4.56 12.74 11.12
CA PHE A 189 5.07 11.89 12.19
C PHE A 189 4.00 11.37 13.15
N ARG A 190 2.78 11.93 13.12
CA ARG A 190 1.60 11.48 13.87
C ARG A 190 0.92 10.22 13.31
N ILE A 191 1.23 9.87 12.06
CA ILE A 191 0.54 8.81 11.29
C ILE A 191 1.51 7.75 10.80
N VAL A 192 2.65 8.19 10.25
CA VAL A 192 3.66 7.29 9.69
C VAL A 192 4.03 6.23 10.71
N ASP A 193 4.07 4.97 10.30
CA ASP A 193 4.61 3.93 11.15
C ASP A 193 6.07 3.59 10.79
N GLN A 194 6.47 2.33 10.95
CA GLN A 194 7.82 1.89 10.61
C GLN A 194 8.13 2.00 9.10
N ASP A 195 7.11 1.84 8.25
CA ASP A 195 7.25 1.69 6.79
C ASP A 195 6.39 2.73 6.08
N GLN A 196 6.76 4.01 6.19
CA GLN A 196 5.98 5.09 5.58
C GLN A 196 5.95 4.97 4.05
N SER A 197 4.84 5.37 3.43
CA SER A 197 4.71 5.44 1.96
C SER A 197 4.81 4.08 1.26
N ASP A 198 4.43 3.02 1.96
CA ASP A 198 4.68 1.62 1.58
C ASP A 198 3.75 1.05 0.52
N ASN A 199 2.51 1.56 0.39
CA ASN A 199 1.48 0.77 -0.28
C ASN A 199 0.32 1.55 -0.91
N VAL A 200 -0.36 0.89 -1.86
CA VAL A 200 -1.51 1.43 -2.60
C VAL A 200 -2.84 1.19 -1.87
N VAL A 201 -3.85 2.01 -2.14
CA VAL A 201 -5.22 1.88 -1.59
C VAL A 201 -6.18 1.13 -2.51
N THR A 202 -5.63 0.41 -3.49
CA THR A 202 -6.43 -0.34 -4.46
C THR A 202 -7.20 -1.46 -3.77
N THR A 203 -8.46 -1.64 -4.18
CA THR A 203 -9.30 -2.76 -3.74
C THR A 203 -9.81 -3.58 -4.92
N TYR A 204 -10.02 -4.87 -4.68
CA TYR A 204 -10.63 -5.81 -5.63
C TYR A 204 -11.84 -6.49 -4.99
N LEU A 205 -12.58 -7.25 -5.78
CA LEU A 205 -13.68 -8.09 -5.31
C LEU A 205 -13.34 -9.57 -5.51
N LEU A 206 -13.56 -10.36 -4.47
CA LEU A 206 -13.60 -11.82 -4.54
C LEU A 206 -15.05 -12.29 -4.48
N ILE A 207 -15.53 -12.81 -5.61
CA ILE A 207 -16.90 -13.27 -5.81
C ILE A 207 -16.90 -14.79 -5.68
N ASN A 208 -17.77 -15.33 -4.82
CA ASN A 208 -17.96 -16.77 -4.60
C ASN A 208 -16.67 -17.55 -4.26
N ASN A 209 -15.67 -16.87 -3.68
CA ASN A 209 -14.36 -17.40 -3.29
C ASN A 209 -13.50 -17.95 -4.44
N ASP A 210 -13.85 -17.69 -5.70
CA ASP A 210 -13.11 -18.20 -6.86
C ASP A 210 -12.96 -17.22 -8.02
N THR A 211 -13.66 -16.08 -7.98
CA THR A 211 -13.71 -15.14 -9.10
C THR A 211 -13.23 -13.76 -8.69
N LEU A 212 -12.14 -13.29 -9.29
CA LEU A 212 -11.59 -11.96 -9.06
C LEU A 212 -12.19 -10.91 -10.00
N ALA A 213 -12.42 -9.70 -9.50
CA ALA A 213 -12.91 -8.58 -10.29
C ALA A 213 -12.35 -7.25 -9.79
N GLN A 214 -12.30 -6.25 -10.69
CA GLN A 214 -12.07 -4.86 -10.27
C GLN A 214 -13.24 -4.39 -9.40
N HIS A 215 -12.95 -3.55 -8.41
CA HIS A 215 -13.96 -2.99 -7.51
C HIS A 215 -14.70 -1.79 -8.14
N THR A 216 -15.18 -1.93 -9.38
CA THR A 216 -15.97 -0.89 -10.05
C THR A 216 -17.34 -0.74 -9.37
N PRO A 217 -18.02 0.42 -9.51
CA PRO A 217 -19.38 0.58 -9.02
C PRO A 217 -20.35 -0.49 -9.54
N GLU A 218 -20.22 -0.89 -10.82
CA GLU A 218 -21.06 -1.91 -11.44
C GLU A 218 -20.82 -3.30 -10.83
N ASN A 219 -19.55 -3.69 -10.62
CA ASN A 219 -19.22 -4.98 -10.03
C ASN A 219 -19.64 -5.03 -8.55
N ALA A 220 -19.47 -3.94 -7.80
CA ALA A 220 -19.92 -3.83 -6.41
C ALA A 220 -21.44 -3.95 -6.30
N GLN A 221 -22.18 -3.25 -7.18
CA GLN A 221 -23.65 -3.32 -7.22
C GLN A 221 -24.14 -4.73 -7.61
N ALA A 222 -23.47 -5.38 -8.57
CA ALA A 222 -23.84 -6.71 -9.02
C ALA A 222 -23.51 -7.81 -8.00
N ASN A 223 -22.53 -7.58 -7.11
CA ASN A 223 -22.04 -8.56 -6.15
C ASN A 223 -21.98 -7.97 -4.74
N PRO A 224 -23.13 -7.64 -4.11
CA PRO A 224 -23.16 -6.97 -2.81
C PRO A 224 -22.60 -7.82 -1.65
N ASN A 225 -22.44 -9.13 -1.85
CA ASN A 225 -21.87 -10.07 -0.87
C ASN A 225 -20.43 -10.48 -1.23
N ALA A 226 -19.82 -9.88 -2.26
CA ALA A 226 -18.43 -10.16 -2.57
C ALA A 226 -17.53 -9.67 -1.43
N GLU A 227 -16.48 -10.45 -1.18
CA GLU A 227 -15.45 -10.05 -0.24
C GLU A 227 -14.60 -8.95 -0.89
N VAL A 228 -14.33 -7.88 -0.15
CA VAL A 228 -13.49 -6.77 -0.62
C VAL A 228 -12.05 -7.10 -0.23
N LEU A 229 -11.19 -7.19 -1.24
CA LEU A 229 -9.77 -7.41 -1.04
C LEU A 229 -9.08 -6.05 -0.96
N SER A 230 -8.29 -5.84 0.10
CA SER A 230 -7.59 -4.58 0.34
C SER A 230 -6.15 -4.82 0.77
N ASN A 231 -5.32 -3.81 0.53
CA ASN A 231 -3.95 -3.77 1.02
C ASN A 231 -3.91 -3.19 2.45
N ALA A 232 -3.13 -3.79 3.34
CA ALA A 232 -2.89 -3.29 4.69
C ALA A 232 -1.91 -2.09 4.68
N SER A 233 -2.31 -0.98 4.06
CA SER A 233 -1.44 0.18 3.80
C SER A 233 -1.57 1.29 4.85
N ASP A 234 -0.46 2.00 5.13
CA ASP A 234 -0.46 3.28 5.87
C ASP A 234 -1.39 4.33 5.24
N ASN A 235 -1.47 4.33 3.91
CA ASN A 235 -2.37 5.22 3.18
C ASN A 235 -3.83 4.83 3.44
N ALA A 236 -4.15 3.53 3.49
CA ALA A 236 -5.50 3.06 3.84
C ALA A 236 -5.85 3.40 5.29
N LEU A 237 -4.91 3.18 6.22
CA LEU A 237 -5.06 3.57 7.64
C LEU A 237 -5.38 5.06 7.79
N LEU A 238 -4.64 5.93 7.09
CA LEU A 238 -4.88 7.36 7.12
C LEU A 238 -6.25 7.74 6.52
N ASN A 239 -6.55 7.23 5.33
CA ASN A 239 -7.70 7.65 4.53
C ASN A 239 -9.03 7.11 5.05
N GLU A 240 -9.06 5.87 5.55
CA GLU A 240 -10.28 5.15 5.90
C GLU A 240 -10.58 5.21 7.40
N PHE A 241 -9.55 5.32 8.25
CA PHE A 241 -9.72 5.27 9.69
C PHE A 241 -9.40 6.61 10.37
N ILE A 242 -8.20 7.16 10.18
CA ILE A 242 -7.77 8.32 10.96
C ILE A 242 -8.47 9.61 10.51
N GLN A 243 -8.43 9.94 9.22
CA GLN A 243 -9.02 11.17 8.73
C GLN A 243 -10.54 11.27 8.99
N PRO A 244 -11.35 10.23 8.71
CA PRO A 244 -12.78 10.28 9.01
C PRO A 244 -13.07 10.45 10.49
N THR A 245 -12.27 9.83 11.37
CA THR A 245 -12.39 9.98 12.82
C THR A 245 -12.13 11.42 13.26
N LEU A 246 -11.13 12.05 12.66
CA LEU A 246 -10.78 13.46 12.90
C LEU A 246 -11.66 14.45 12.14
N LYS A 247 -12.69 14.00 11.41
CA LYS A 247 -13.54 14.86 10.55
C LYS A 247 -12.75 15.58 9.45
N CYS A 248 -11.63 15.01 9.05
CA CYS A 248 -10.86 15.42 7.88
C CYS A 248 -11.46 14.80 6.61
N THR A 249 -11.31 15.49 5.49
CA THR A 249 -11.73 14.99 4.18
C THR A 249 -10.50 14.67 3.34
N PRO A 250 -10.33 13.40 2.94
CA PRO A 250 -9.25 13.03 2.02
C PRO A 250 -9.41 13.75 0.65
N TYR A 251 -8.32 14.25 0.07
CA TYR A 251 -8.22 14.74 -1.30
C TYR A 251 -8.36 13.63 -2.36
N GLN A 252 -9.58 13.37 -2.84
CA GLN A 252 -9.81 12.28 -3.78
C GLN A 252 -9.69 12.71 -5.26
N ASN A 253 -9.38 11.73 -6.11
CA ASN A 253 -9.41 11.85 -7.57
C ASN A 253 -10.39 10.85 -8.18
N ALA A 254 -10.93 11.18 -9.35
CA ALA A 254 -11.87 10.31 -10.06
C ALA A 254 -11.24 8.93 -10.32
N CYS A 255 -11.98 7.86 -10.00
CA CYS A 255 -11.53 6.49 -10.14
C CYS A 255 -12.63 5.62 -10.77
N ALA A 256 -12.40 5.13 -11.98
CA ALA A 256 -13.39 4.29 -12.68
C ALA A 256 -13.49 2.87 -12.10
N THR A 257 -12.46 2.44 -11.36
CA THR A 257 -12.33 1.08 -10.80
C THR A 257 -12.48 1.02 -9.29
N CYS A 258 -13.02 2.09 -8.70
CA CYS A 258 -13.27 2.20 -7.27
C CYS A 258 -14.78 2.31 -7.04
N SER A 259 -15.28 1.68 -5.98
CA SER A 259 -16.72 1.52 -5.73
C SER A 259 -17.47 2.84 -5.59
N THR A 260 -16.81 3.88 -5.07
CA THR A 260 -17.37 5.22 -4.90
C THR A 260 -17.16 6.13 -6.12
N GLY A 261 -16.48 5.66 -7.16
CA GLY A 261 -16.05 6.48 -8.30
C GLY A 261 -14.91 7.45 -7.98
N GLN A 262 -14.35 7.38 -6.76
CA GLN A 262 -13.30 8.27 -6.26
C GLN A 262 -12.25 7.45 -5.50
N SER A 263 -10.99 7.86 -5.56
CA SER A 263 -9.90 7.19 -4.83
C SER A 263 -8.99 8.17 -4.12
N PRO A 264 -8.59 7.84 -2.88
CA PRO A 264 -7.54 8.51 -2.17
C PRO A 264 -6.13 7.96 -2.52
N ALA A 265 -5.80 7.89 -3.81
CA ALA A 265 -4.60 7.23 -4.35
C ALA A 265 -3.26 7.68 -3.70
N LEU A 266 -2.28 6.77 -3.68
CA LEU A 266 -0.97 6.97 -3.05
C LEU A 266 -0.21 8.17 -3.60
N SER A 267 -0.24 8.42 -4.91
CA SER A 267 0.55 9.55 -5.43
C SER A 267 -0.14 10.90 -5.32
N THR A 268 -1.45 10.96 -5.02
CA THR A 268 -2.21 12.21 -4.99
C THR A 268 -2.73 12.59 -3.61
N ASN A 269 -3.41 11.68 -2.92
CA ASN A 269 -4.29 12.06 -1.81
C ASN A 269 -3.62 11.93 -0.46
N VAL A 270 -3.52 13.02 0.30
CA VAL A 270 -2.89 13.12 1.63
C VAL A 270 -1.49 12.53 1.69
N SER A 271 -1.04 12.00 0.57
CA SER A 271 0.06 11.13 0.43
C SER A 271 1.18 11.99 -0.10
N GLU A 272 1.83 11.59 -1.17
CA GLU A 272 3.05 12.25 -1.55
C GLU A 272 2.85 13.66 -2.10
N LEU A 273 1.83 13.88 -2.93
CA LEU A 273 1.59 15.21 -3.50
C LEU A 273 1.05 16.21 -2.46
N GLN A 274 -0.06 15.90 -1.79
CA GLN A 274 -0.63 16.81 -0.78
C GLN A 274 0.34 17.03 0.39
N GLY A 275 1.02 15.98 0.87
CA GLY A 275 2.04 16.09 1.91
C GLY A 275 3.27 16.89 1.49
N ALA A 276 3.64 16.90 0.19
CA ALA A 276 4.71 17.74 -0.32
C ALA A 276 4.34 19.24 -0.32
N PHE A 277 3.11 19.59 -0.69
CA PHE A 277 2.67 20.99 -0.75
C PHE A 277 2.25 21.55 0.61
N TYR A 278 1.81 20.69 1.53
CA TYR A 278 1.37 21.06 2.87
C TYR A 278 2.11 20.24 3.95
N PRO A 279 3.44 20.38 4.05
CA PRO A 279 4.20 19.62 5.04
C PRO A 279 3.79 20.02 6.47
N PRO A 280 3.83 19.09 7.43
CA PRO A 280 3.57 19.40 8.83
C PRO A 280 4.53 20.47 9.37
N ALA A 281 4.08 21.24 10.36
CA ALA A 281 4.87 22.32 10.96
C ALA A 281 6.17 21.83 11.62
N GLY A 282 6.22 20.57 12.07
CA GLY A 282 7.41 19.92 12.64
C GLY A 282 8.41 19.41 11.60
N GLY A 283 8.13 19.61 10.31
CA GLY A 283 8.86 19.02 9.19
C GLY A 283 8.20 17.75 8.67
N PRO A 284 8.42 17.39 7.39
CA PRO A 284 7.88 16.18 6.81
C PRO A 284 8.61 14.94 7.32
N ALA A 285 7.87 13.87 7.59
CA ALA A 285 8.39 12.53 7.61
C ALA A 285 8.82 12.15 6.19
N LEU A 286 10.09 11.74 6.06
CA LEU A 286 10.69 11.25 4.82
C LEU A 286 11.32 9.89 5.10
N VAL A 287 11.35 9.00 4.10
CA VAL A 287 11.86 7.62 4.21
C VAL A 287 13.31 7.64 4.73
N PRO A 288 13.61 7.14 5.94
CA PRO A 288 14.95 7.19 6.52
C PRO A 288 15.86 6.06 6.01
N LEU A 289 17.15 6.16 6.29
CA LEU A 289 18.16 5.17 5.88
C LEU A 289 17.99 3.79 6.54
N ASN A 290 17.37 3.76 7.72
CA ASN A 290 17.15 2.54 8.50
C ASN A 290 15.78 1.89 8.22
N ASP A 291 15.04 2.40 7.24
CA ASP A 291 13.77 1.82 6.80
C ASP A 291 14.00 0.40 6.24
N PRO A 292 13.30 -0.64 6.72
CA PRO A 292 13.47 -2.02 6.29
C PRO A 292 13.38 -2.23 4.76
N MET A 293 12.56 -1.43 4.08
CA MET A 293 12.31 -1.52 2.65
C MET A 293 13.51 -1.01 1.83
N VAL A 294 14.39 -0.21 2.43
CA VAL A 294 15.56 0.39 1.76
C VAL A 294 16.90 -0.16 2.24
N LEU A 295 16.88 -1.18 3.12
CA LEU A 295 18.09 -1.90 3.50
C LEU A 295 18.56 -2.84 2.40
N VAL A 296 19.88 -2.99 2.26
CA VAL A 296 20.52 -3.99 1.40
C VAL A 296 21.23 -4.99 2.30
N ASN A 297 20.67 -6.21 2.38
CA ASN A 297 21.17 -7.26 3.28
C ASN A 297 21.30 -6.77 4.74
N GLY A 298 20.34 -5.96 5.20
CA GLY A 298 20.33 -5.38 6.55
C GLY A 298 21.20 -4.13 6.76
N ASN A 299 21.90 -3.65 5.72
CA ASN A 299 22.74 -2.45 5.80
C ASN A 299 22.05 -1.25 5.12
N GLU A 300 22.26 -0.06 5.67
CA GLU A 300 21.78 1.20 5.11
C GLU A 300 22.38 1.45 3.71
N SER A 301 21.58 2.01 2.80
CA SER A 301 22.01 2.33 1.44
C SER A 301 21.38 3.65 0.97
N LEU A 302 22.22 4.67 0.76
CA LEU A 302 21.79 5.95 0.19
C LEU A 302 21.19 5.78 -1.21
N ASP A 303 21.72 4.85 -2.01
CA ASP A 303 21.23 4.62 -3.37
C ASP A 303 19.83 4.00 -3.33
N LYS A 304 19.60 3.00 -2.47
CA LYS A 304 18.31 2.33 -2.38
C LYS A 304 17.23 3.25 -1.80
N VAL A 305 17.54 4.04 -0.77
CA VAL A 305 16.58 5.04 -0.25
C VAL A 305 16.27 6.12 -1.28
N ASN A 306 17.25 6.53 -2.10
CA ASN A 306 17.01 7.50 -3.18
C ASN A 306 16.10 6.94 -4.27
N LEU A 307 16.26 5.67 -4.64
CA LEU A 307 15.34 5.00 -5.57
C LEU A 307 13.93 4.91 -4.99
N TYR A 308 13.78 4.59 -3.70
CA TYR A 308 12.50 4.54 -3.03
C TYR A 308 11.85 5.93 -2.99
N ARG A 309 12.56 6.95 -2.48
CA ARG A 309 12.08 8.34 -2.38
C ARG A 309 11.67 8.92 -3.74
N ALA A 310 12.38 8.59 -4.81
CA ALA A 310 11.99 8.99 -6.16
C ALA A 310 10.63 8.38 -6.58
N GLY A 311 10.36 7.14 -6.17
CA GLY A 311 9.09 6.43 -6.39
C GLY A 311 7.90 7.06 -5.69
N VAL A 312 8.16 7.73 -4.55
CA VAL A 312 7.14 8.40 -3.73
C VAL A 312 7.28 9.93 -3.77
N GLY A 313 7.98 10.49 -4.78
CA GLY A 313 8.04 11.95 -4.95
C GLY A 313 8.65 12.73 -3.77
N GLN A 314 9.53 12.10 -3.00
CA GLN A 314 10.26 12.71 -1.89
C GLN A 314 11.60 13.30 -2.37
N PRO A 315 12.16 14.31 -1.66
CA PRO A 315 13.48 14.85 -1.97
C PRO A 315 14.59 13.79 -1.85
N THR A 316 15.65 13.95 -2.65
CA THR A 316 16.86 13.11 -2.57
C THR A 316 17.38 13.06 -1.14
N ALA A 317 17.63 11.84 -0.67
CA ALA A 317 18.23 11.53 0.60
C ALA A 317 19.69 11.94 0.66
N ASP A 318 20.07 12.50 1.81
CA ASP A 318 21.45 12.64 2.25
C ASP A 318 21.56 12.20 3.73
N GLN A 319 22.79 12.25 4.26
CA GLN A 319 23.06 11.86 5.65
C GLN A 319 22.35 12.74 6.70
N ASN A 320 21.87 13.94 6.33
CA ASN A 320 21.19 14.85 7.25
C ASN A 320 19.68 14.61 7.25
N ASN A 321 19.09 14.47 6.07
CA ASN A 321 17.63 14.39 5.88
C ASN A 321 17.08 12.95 5.88
N ALA A 322 17.95 11.94 5.98
CA ALA A 322 17.57 10.52 6.07
C ALA A 322 18.08 9.84 7.35
N SER A 323 18.46 10.62 8.36
CA SER A 323 18.89 10.10 9.67
C SER A 323 17.78 9.32 10.36
N GLY A 324 17.98 8.01 10.55
CA GLY A 324 17.05 7.16 11.29
C GLY A 324 16.87 7.58 12.75
N THR A 325 17.94 8.07 13.40
CA THR A 325 17.85 8.58 14.78
C THR A 325 16.96 9.82 14.88
N THR A 326 17.13 10.77 13.94
CA THR A 326 16.28 11.96 13.87
C THR A 326 14.83 11.56 13.64
N TYR A 327 14.61 10.63 12.72
CA TYR A 327 13.29 10.08 12.41
C TYR A 327 12.62 9.50 13.66
N CYS A 328 13.28 8.60 14.39
CA CYS A 328 12.74 8.00 15.61
C CYS A 328 12.42 9.05 16.70
N HIS A 329 13.24 10.09 16.86
CA HIS A 329 12.97 11.16 17.81
C HIS A 329 11.73 11.98 17.44
N GLN A 330 11.51 12.24 16.16
CA GLN A 330 10.31 12.94 15.68
C GLN A 330 9.08 12.04 15.77
N PHE A 331 9.20 10.76 15.41
CA PHE A 331 8.14 9.77 15.49
C PHE A 331 7.61 9.57 16.92
N ALA A 332 8.43 9.77 17.95
CA ALA A 332 7.96 9.73 19.34
C ALA A 332 6.77 10.67 19.65
N GLN A 333 6.56 11.71 18.84
CA GLN A 333 5.39 12.60 18.94
C GLN A 333 4.07 11.91 18.58
N SER A 334 4.08 10.81 17.80
CA SER A 334 2.90 9.99 17.53
C SER A 334 2.20 9.55 18.82
N GLY A 335 2.95 9.14 19.84
CA GLY A 335 2.36 8.69 21.10
C GLY A 335 1.49 9.76 21.77
N ILE A 336 1.90 11.03 21.69
CA ILE A 336 1.12 12.17 22.23
C ILE A 336 -0.15 12.37 21.41
N PHE A 337 -0.06 12.27 20.08
CA PHE A 337 -1.20 12.42 19.19
C PHE A 337 -2.24 11.31 19.41
N ILE A 338 -1.80 10.06 19.54
CA ILE A 338 -2.65 8.90 19.81
C ILE A 338 -3.36 9.10 21.15
N ALA A 339 -2.63 9.42 22.21
CA ALA A 339 -3.19 9.66 23.55
C ALA A 339 -4.19 10.83 23.56
N SER A 340 -3.88 11.93 22.87
CA SER A 340 -4.75 13.11 22.83
C SER A 340 -6.07 12.89 22.08
N ASN A 341 -6.16 11.83 21.27
CA ASN A 341 -7.33 11.47 20.48
C ASN A 341 -7.99 10.16 20.94
N GLU A 342 -7.62 9.62 22.11
CA GLU A 342 -8.14 8.36 22.66
C GLU A 342 -9.67 8.28 22.62
N GLN A 343 -10.34 9.34 23.09
CA GLN A 343 -11.82 9.37 23.12
C GLN A 343 -12.44 9.20 21.73
N ALA A 344 -11.81 9.73 20.68
CA ALA A 344 -12.32 9.59 19.32
C ALA A 344 -11.96 8.23 18.73
N PHE A 345 -10.71 7.80 18.88
CA PHE A 345 -10.19 6.55 18.30
C PHE A 345 -10.76 5.28 18.96
N THR A 346 -11.22 5.35 20.22
CA THR A 346 -11.90 4.22 20.88
C THR A 346 -13.28 3.92 20.31
N GLN A 347 -13.88 4.85 19.55
CA GLN A 347 -15.21 4.68 18.94
C GLN A 347 -15.18 4.06 17.55
N VAL A 348 -14.00 3.73 17.03
CA VAL A 348 -13.81 3.19 15.68
C VAL A 348 -13.23 1.79 15.79
N THR A 349 -13.79 0.86 15.02
CA THR A 349 -13.32 -0.53 14.94
C THR A 349 -11.84 -0.57 14.53
N SER A 350 -11.13 -1.57 15.02
CA SER A 350 -9.75 -1.79 14.61
C SER A 350 -9.65 -2.13 13.12
N PRO A 351 -8.66 -1.60 12.39
CA PRO A 351 -8.29 -2.09 11.06
C PRO A 351 -7.89 -3.58 11.05
N ALA A 352 -7.35 -4.08 12.17
CA ALA A 352 -6.97 -5.47 12.39
C ALA A 352 -7.64 -5.98 13.68
N ALA A 353 -8.82 -6.57 13.56
CA ALA A 353 -9.67 -6.94 14.70
C ALA A 353 -9.14 -8.13 15.52
N ASP A 354 -8.25 -8.93 14.94
CA ASP A 354 -7.53 -10.02 15.57
C ASP A 354 -6.37 -9.52 16.45
N GLN A 355 -5.79 -8.35 16.13
CA GLN A 355 -4.67 -7.75 16.85
C GLN A 355 -5.11 -6.68 17.88
N ALA A 356 -6.18 -5.95 17.59
CA ALA A 356 -6.62 -4.83 18.41
C ALA A 356 -8.16 -4.69 18.43
N THR A 357 -8.70 -4.06 19.47
CA THR A 357 -10.16 -3.97 19.67
C THR A 357 -10.78 -2.72 19.05
N ASN A 358 -9.98 -1.67 18.86
CA ASN A 358 -10.39 -0.40 18.26
C ASN A 358 -9.18 0.34 17.66
N LEU A 359 -9.43 1.40 16.91
CA LEU A 359 -8.38 2.20 16.27
C LEU A 359 -7.35 2.73 17.28
N PHE A 360 -7.77 3.10 18.50
CA PHE A 360 -6.84 3.57 19.53
C PHE A 360 -5.82 2.49 19.92
N THR A 361 -6.30 1.30 20.26
CA THR A 361 -5.44 0.16 20.64
C THR A 361 -4.57 -0.32 19.48
N PHE A 362 -5.09 -0.25 18.25
CA PHE A 362 -4.32 -0.55 17.04
C PHE A 362 -3.14 0.43 16.86
N LEU A 363 -3.39 1.74 16.92
CA LEU A 363 -2.35 2.77 16.78
C LEU A 363 -1.33 2.70 17.94
N ALA A 364 -1.78 2.44 19.17
CA ALA A 364 -0.89 2.28 20.31
C ALA A 364 0.01 1.04 20.18
N MET A 365 -0.53 -0.08 19.69
CA MET A 365 0.23 -1.29 19.38
C MET A 365 1.29 -1.01 18.31
N ARG A 366 0.89 -0.39 17.18
CA ARG A 366 1.79 0.01 16.10
C ARG A 366 2.91 0.93 16.58
N PHE A 367 2.57 1.98 17.34
CA PHE A 367 3.53 2.89 17.92
C PHE A 367 4.55 2.17 18.81
N SER A 368 4.09 1.28 19.70
CA SER A 368 4.97 0.50 20.57
C SER A 368 5.89 -0.42 19.77
N ALA A 369 5.38 -1.05 18.71
CA ALA A 369 6.14 -1.98 17.88
C ALA A 369 7.27 -1.29 17.11
N SER A 370 7.06 -0.07 16.63
CA SER A 370 8.05 0.70 15.88
C SER A 370 9.31 1.07 16.68
N PHE A 371 9.31 0.92 18.01
CA PHE A 371 10.50 1.07 18.88
C PHE A 371 11.11 -0.27 19.34
N GLY A 372 10.55 -1.42 18.91
CA GLY A 372 11.04 -2.76 19.24
C GLY A 372 12.34 -3.14 18.51
N PRO A 373 13.04 -4.21 18.94
CA PRO A 373 14.26 -4.67 18.27
C PRO A 373 13.96 -5.12 16.82
N ALA A 374 14.84 -4.76 15.89
CA ALA A 374 14.77 -5.22 14.50
C ALA A 374 14.82 -6.77 14.41
N PRO A 375 13.99 -7.41 13.58
CA PRO A 375 12.95 -6.81 12.74
C PRO A 375 11.70 -6.65 13.59
N GLY A 376 11.38 -5.42 13.99
CA GLY A 376 10.21 -5.13 14.83
C GLY A 376 8.93 -5.26 14.01
N MET A 377 8.56 -6.49 13.64
CA MET A 377 7.34 -6.90 12.93
C MET A 377 7.28 -6.63 11.42
N SER A 378 8.26 -7.15 10.66
CA SER A 378 8.03 -7.52 9.26
C SER A 378 7.11 -8.76 9.11
N PHE A 379 6.52 -9.27 10.20
CA PHE A 379 5.92 -10.61 10.29
C PHE A 379 4.53 -10.64 10.97
N TYR A 380 3.87 -9.50 11.17
CA TYR A 380 2.58 -9.45 11.89
C TYR A 380 1.51 -8.57 11.23
N PHE A 381 1.69 -8.20 9.97
CA PHE A 381 0.63 -7.52 9.18
C PHE A 381 -0.38 -8.49 8.56
N ASP A 382 -0.19 -9.79 8.75
CA ASP A 382 -1.06 -10.88 8.33
C ASP A 382 -2.37 -10.90 9.15
N ALA A 383 -3.30 -9.99 8.84
CA ALA A 383 -4.76 -10.16 8.93
C ALA A 383 -5.50 -8.82 8.74
N VAL A 384 -5.59 -8.32 7.51
CA VAL A 384 -6.62 -7.33 7.14
C VAL A 384 -7.52 -7.94 6.07
N ALA A 385 -8.45 -8.80 6.52
CA ALA A 385 -9.54 -9.30 5.70
C ALA A 385 -10.62 -9.98 6.55
N ALA A 386 -11.35 -9.23 7.39
CA ALA A 386 -12.69 -9.62 7.82
C ALA A 386 -13.26 -8.63 8.84
N SER A 387 -13.80 -7.51 8.37
CA SER A 387 -14.98 -6.92 9.02
C SER A 387 -15.60 -5.86 8.12
N GLY A 388 -16.43 -6.32 7.17
CA GLY A 388 -17.57 -5.51 6.77
C GLY A 388 -18.59 -5.45 7.92
N PRO A 389 -19.46 -4.43 7.98
CA PRO A 389 -20.55 -4.38 8.95
C PRO A 389 -21.48 -5.60 8.89
#